data_AF-A0A2X0QU10-F1
#
_entry.id   AF-A0A2X0QU10-F1
#
_cell.length_a   1.000
_cell.length_b   1.000
_cell.length_c   1.000
_cell.angle_alpha   90.00
_cell.angle_beta   90.00
_cell.angle_gamma   90.00
#
_symmetry.space_group_name_H-M   'P 1'
#
loop_
_entity.id
_entity.type
_entity.pdbx_description
1 polymer ?
#
loop_
_entity_poly.entity_id
_entity_poly.type
_entity_poly.pdbx_seq_one_letter_code
_entity_poly.pdbx_strand_id
1 'polypeptide(L)'
;MIKPRHWINSAAIAGFFFVSSYVQANGIENITLEGAGCPQGSVGKSVSNDRQSMTLIFDSFVASTGPGIPGSEEVKECRIDLTMQNNDSVGVIMDTRGYVQLQSGMTGDQHQNIPRAKRSNLVTNFFGHVEKDYLSRSTATVLAQGNPSSTTVSIMLQVAVDKGSNLTGQGQITIDSLDLKLN
;
A
#
# COMPACT_ATOMS: atom_id res chain seq x y z
N MET A 1 28.54 -77.17 12.11
CA MET A 1 27.48 -77.11 11.10
C MET A 1 26.46 -76.06 11.55
N ILE A 2 26.31 -74.95 10.80
CA ILE A 2 25.15 -74.03 10.76
C ILE A 2 24.69 -73.36 12.10
N LYS A 3 25.01 -72.06 12.28
CA LYS A 3 24.19 -71.05 13.01
C LYS A 3 22.87 -70.81 12.24
N PRO A 4 21.73 -70.35 12.81
CA PRO A 4 21.63 -69.13 13.64
C PRO A 4 20.51 -69.25 14.73
N ARG A 5 19.84 -68.23 15.31
CA ARG A 5 19.91 -66.74 15.29
C ARG A 5 19.37 -66.19 16.62
N HIS A 6 19.90 -65.09 17.16
CA HIS A 6 19.17 -64.29 18.16
C HIS A 6 18.13 -63.40 17.46
N TRP A 7 16.91 -63.30 18.00
CA TRP A 7 15.93 -62.31 17.59
C TRP A 7 16.05 -61.07 18.48
N ILE A 8 16.36 -59.93 17.85
CA ILE A 8 16.23 -58.61 18.47
C ILE A 8 14.85 -58.09 18.07
N ASN A 9 13.95 -57.94 19.05
CA ASN A 9 12.65 -57.30 18.83
C ASN A 9 12.84 -55.78 18.80
N SER A 10 13.18 -55.25 17.64
CA SER A 10 13.21 -53.80 17.40
C SER A 10 11.79 -53.25 17.43
N ALA A 11 11.40 -52.60 18.54
CA ALA A 11 10.17 -51.84 18.61
C ALA A 11 10.30 -50.58 17.72
N ALA A 12 9.66 -50.61 16.55
CA ALA A 12 9.55 -49.45 15.69
C ALA A 12 8.57 -48.45 16.32
N ILE A 13 9.10 -47.43 17.01
CA ILE A 13 8.31 -46.26 17.40
C ILE A 13 7.97 -45.51 16.11
N ALA A 14 6.72 -45.63 15.66
CA ALA A 14 6.20 -44.83 14.56
C ALA A 14 6.15 -43.37 15.01
N GLY A 15 7.18 -42.61 14.64
CA GLY A 15 7.22 -41.17 14.89
C GLY A 15 6.05 -40.50 14.17
N PHE A 16 5.07 -40.02 14.93
CA PHE A 16 4.08 -39.08 14.41
C PHE A 16 4.83 -37.81 14.00
N PHE A 17 5.13 -37.70 12.71
CA PHE A 17 5.44 -36.42 12.11
C PHE A 17 4.18 -35.58 12.22
N PHE A 18 4.13 -34.73 13.25
CA PHE A 18 3.23 -33.58 13.24
C PHE A 18 3.65 -32.71 12.06
N VAL A 19 3.00 -32.92 10.92
CA VAL A 19 3.00 -31.94 9.84
C VAL A 19 2.33 -30.72 10.46
N SER A 20 3.15 -29.78 10.93
CA SER A 20 2.65 -28.49 11.36
C SER A 20 2.05 -27.84 10.12
N SER A 21 0.73 -27.95 10.01
CA SER A 21 -0.06 -27.12 9.12
C SER A 21 0.05 -25.71 9.68
N TYR A 22 1.16 -25.05 9.37
CA TYR A 22 1.22 -23.60 9.32
C TYR A 22 0.11 -23.21 8.36
N VAL A 23 -1.05 -22.86 8.93
CA VAL A 23 -2.01 -21.99 8.26
C VAL A 23 -1.19 -20.77 7.90
N GLN A 24 -0.85 -20.63 6.62
CA GLN A 24 -0.24 -19.41 6.10
C GLN A 24 -1.18 -18.28 6.50
N ALA A 25 -0.73 -17.46 7.44
CA ALA A 25 -1.53 -16.38 7.97
C ALA A 25 -1.68 -15.37 6.83
N ASN A 26 -2.89 -15.29 6.27
CA ASN A 26 -3.23 -14.28 5.26
C ASN A 26 -2.73 -12.92 5.78
N GLY A 27 -1.93 -12.18 5.01
CA GLY A 27 -1.22 -11.03 5.56
C GLY A 27 -0.16 -10.45 4.64
N ILE A 28 0.25 -9.23 4.98
CA ILE A 28 1.27 -8.44 4.29
C ILE A 28 2.62 -9.15 4.38
N GLU A 29 3.22 -9.54 3.24
CA GLU A 29 4.55 -10.17 3.17
C GLU A 29 5.66 -9.13 3.00
N ASN A 30 5.54 -8.29 1.97
CA ASN A 30 6.57 -7.37 1.49
C ASN A 30 5.94 -6.11 0.87
N ILE A 31 6.69 -5.00 0.88
CA ILE A 31 6.26 -3.69 0.37
C ILE A 31 7.40 -3.06 -0.44
N THR A 32 7.24 -2.98 -1.76
CA THR A 32 8.13 -2.20 -2.63
C THR A 32 7.47 -0.90 -3.09
N LEU A 33 8.28 0.14 -3.34
CA LEU A 33 7.84 1.51 -3.62
C LEU A 33 8.59 2.04 -4.84
N GLU A 34 7.91 2.75 -5.72
CA GLU A 34 8.48 3.38 -6.91
C GLU A 34 7.68 4.63 -7.28
N GLY A 35 8.36 5.75 -7.57
CA GLY A 35 7.73 6.96 -8.09
C GLY A 35 8.32 8.25 -7.54
N ALA A 36 8.01 9.37 -8.18
CA ALA A 36 8.53 10.69 -7.80
C ALA A 36 8.01 11.20 -6.45
N GLY A 37 6.86 10.70 -5.98
CA GLY A 37 6.32 10.97 -4.64
C GLY A 37 6.89 10.06 -3.54
N CYS A 38 7.63 9.01 -3.89
CA CYS A 38 8.29 8.14 -2.92
C CYS A 38 9.71 7.70 -3.35
N PRO A 39 10.67 8.65 -3.52
CA PRO A 39 12.07 8.33 -3.78
C PRO A 39 12.67 7.30 -2.81
N GLN A 40 13.68 6.56 -3.26
CA GLN A 40 14.36 5.55 -2.44
C GLN A 40 14.88 6.16 -1.13
N GLY A 41 14.43 5.62 0.01
CA GLY A 41 14.84 6.05 1.35
C GLY A 41 13.99 7.16 1.98
N SER A 42 13.01 7.74 1.25
CA SER A 42 12.12 8.81 1.74
C SER A 42 10.80 8.34 2.37
N VAL A 43 10.70 7.05 2.70
CA VAL A 43 9.45 6.46 3.21
C VAL A 43 9.73 5.53 4.39
N GLY A 44 9.26 5.94 5.57
CA GLY A 44 9.19 5.09 6.76
C GLY A 44 8.13 4.01 6.58
N LYS A 45 8.46 2.76 6.93
CA LYS A 45 7.56 1.59 6.81
C LYS A 45 7.38 0.93 8.17
N SER A 46 6.13 0.67 8.55
CA SER A 46 5.77 -0.16 9.69
C SER A 46 4.75 -1.21 9.29
N VAL A 47 4.87 -2.43 9.79
CA VAL A 47 3.90 -3.52 9.59
C VAL A 47 3.58 -4.13 10.95
N SER A 48 2.30 -4.36 11.21
CA SER A 48 1.83 -4.95 12.46
C SER A 48 2.32 -6.40 12.65
N ASN A 49 2.44 -6.83 13.91
CA ASN A 49 2.91 -8.19 14.24
C ASN A 49 2.01 -9.30 13.69
N ASP A 50 0.71 -9.04 13.51
CA ASP A 50 -0.26 -9.94 12.89
C ASP A 50 -0.31 -9.84 11.35
N ARG A 51 0.50 -8.95 10.76
CA ARG A 51 0.57 -8.63 9.33
C ARG A 51 -0.77 -8.22 8.69
N GLN A 52 -1.76 -7.80 9.49
CA GLN A 52 -3.05 -7.31 8.99
C GLN A 52 -3.06 -5.81 8.70
N SER A 53 -2.04 -5.06 9.10
CA SER A 53 -1.99 -3.61 8.88
C SER A 53 -0.57 -3.10 8.68
N MET A 54 -0.45 -2.02 7.93
CA MET A 54 0.81 -1.30 7.69
C MET A 54 0.60 0.20 7.71
N THR A 55 1.65 0.93 8.04
CA THR A 55 1.71 2.39 7.92
C THR A 55 2.91 2.76 7.07
N LEU A 56 2.70 3.63 6.09
CA LEU A 56 3.73 4.35 5.36
C LEU A 56 3.71 5.82 5.80
N ILE A 57 4.89 6.38 6.08
CA ILE A 57 5.09 7.81 6.33
C ILE A 57 6.01 8.33 5.23
N PHE A 58 5.63 9.40 4.55
CA PHE A 58 6.35 9.91 3.37
C PHE A 58 7.04 11.25 3.69
N ASP A 59 8.34 11.35 3.40
CA ASP A 59 9.14 12.55 3.66
C ASP A 59 9.09 13.56 2.48
N SER A 60 8.55 13.17 1.32
CA SER A 60 8.72 13.93 0.06
C SER A 60 7.56 13.79 -0.95
N PHE A 61 6.38 13.35 -0.52
CA PHE A 61 5.21 13.21 -1.42
C PHE A 61 4.44 14.54 -1.53
N VAL A 62 5.07 15.53 -2.17
CA VAL A 62 4.52 16.89 -2.32
C VAL A 62 4.41 17.26 -3.80
N ALA A 63 3.18 17.48 -4.28
CA ALA A 63 2.96 18.18 -5.54
C ALA A 63 2.77 19.68 -5.26
N SER A 64 3.35 20.54 -6.10
CA SER A 64 3.29 21.99 -5.95
C SER A 64 3.40 22.72 -7.28
N THR A 65 2.88 23.95 -7.33
CA THR A 65 3.01 24.87 -8.46
C THR A 65 3.18 26.31 -7.97
N GLY A 66 3.84 27.13 -8.80
CA GLY A 66 4.11 28.53 -8.50
C GLY A 66 5.26 29.11 -9.34
N PRO A 67 5.54 30.41 -9.21
CA PRO A 67 6.64 31.06 -9.94
C PRO A 67 7.99 30.40 -9.66
N GLY A 68 8.65 29.89 -10.71
CA GLY A 68 9.95 29.22 -10.61
C GLY A 68 9.89 27.73 -10.23
N ILE A 69 8.71 27.18 -9.94
CA ILE A 69 8.53 25.74 -9.71
C ILE A 69 8.43 25.02 -11.07
N PRO A 70 9.25 23.96 -11.34
CA PRO A 70 9.14 23.19 -12.58
C PRO A 70 7.81 22.44 -12.71
N GLY A 71 7.33 22.26 -13.94
CA GLY A 71 6.10 21.49 -14.22
C GLY A 71 6.14 20.03 -13.74
N SER A 72 7.32 19.46 -13.52
CA SER A 72 7.51 18.11 -12.92
C SER A 72 7.15 18.02 -11.44
N GLU A 73 6.91 19.17 -10.78
CA GLU A 73 6.46 19.23 -9.41
C GLU A 73 4.93 19.32 -9.31
N GLU A 74 4.21 19.61 -10.40
CA GLU A 74 2.75 19.78 -10.39
C GLU A 74 2.00 18.46 -10.17
N VAL A 75 2.66 17.32 -10.37
CA VAL A 75 2.13 15.98 -10.11
C VAL A 75 3.20 15.13 -9.42
N LYS A 76 2.82 14.40 -8.37
CA LYS A 76 3.63 13.32 -7.79
C LYS A 76 2.84 12.02 -7.75
N GLU A 77 3.53 10.92 -8.03
CA GLU A 77 2.97 9.57 -7.98
C GLU A 77 3.84 8.65 -7.11
N CYS A 78 3.20 7.68 -6.46
CA CYS A 78 3.86 6.53 -5.84
C CYS A 78 3.08 5.26 -6.16
N ARG A 79 3.77 4.28 -6.74
CA ARG A 79 3.33 2.91 -6.92
C ARG A 79 3.83 2.09 -5.74
N ILE A 80 2.90 1.54 -4.96
CA ILE A 80 3.17 0.62 -3.85
C ILE A 80 2.82 -0.78 -4.33
N ASP A 81 3.82 -1.63 -4.49
CA ASP A 81 3.59 -3.06 -4.73
C ASP A 81 3.56 -3.78 -3.39
N LEU A 82 2.34 -4.20 -3.01
CA LEU A 82 2.04 -4.90 -1.78
C LEU A 82 1.93 -6.40 -2.07
N THR A 83 2.94 -7.18 -1.65
CA THR A 83 2.86 -8.64 -1.69
C THR A 83 2.16 -9.13 -0.42
N MET A 84 1.15 -9.99 -0.57
CA MET A 84 0.38 -10.57 0.53
C MET A 84 0.10 -12.05 0.32
N GLN A 85 0.06 -12.84 1.39
CA GLN A 85 -0.53 -14.18 1.36
C GLN A 85 -2.05 -14.01 1.41
N ASN A 86 -2.79 -14.58 0.45
CA ASN A 86 -4.24 -14.66 0.53
C ASN A 86 -4.80 -15.87 -0.23
N ASN A 87 -5.64 -16.65 0.45
CA ASN A 87 -6.38 -17.77 -0.16
C ASN A 87 -7.71 -17.30 -0.76
N ASP A 88 -8.33 -16.31 -0.11
CA ASP A 88 -9.65 -15.77 -0.41
C ASP A 88 -9.56 -14.33 -0.95
N SER A 89 -10.72 -13.73 -1.25
CA SER A 89 -10.79 -12.31 -1.60
C SER A 89 -10.62 -11.47 -0.33
N VAL A 90 -9.75 -10.46 -0.38
CA VAL A 90 -9.35 -9.65 0.77
C VAL A 90 -9.91 -8.23 0.62
N GLY A 91 -10.55 -7.73 1.67
CA GLY A 91 -10.88 -6.32 1.81
C GLY A 91 -9.62 -5.52 2.13
N VAL A 92 -9.49 -4.34 1.51
CA VAL A 92 -8.40 -3.41 1.79
C VAL A 92 -9.03 -2.07 2.16
N ILE A 93 -8.72 -1.57 3.35
CA ILE A 93 -9.12 -0.25 3.83
C ILE A 93 -7.87 0.62 3.85
N MET A 94 -7.95 1.83 3.29
CA MET A 94 -6.85 2.78 3.23
C MET A 94 -7.29 4.12 3.82
N ASP A 95 -6.53 4.63 4.77
CA ASP A 95 -6.66 5.97 5.34
C ASP A 95 -5.42 6.78 4.96
N THR A 96 -5.58 7.70 4.01
CA THR A 96 -4.51 8.59 3.55
C THR A 96 -4.69 9.96 4.19
N ARG A 97 -3.64 10.51 4.78
CA ARG A 97 -3.62 11.88 5.33
C ARG A 97 -2.62 12.74 4.59
N GLY A 98 -2.93 14.02 4.51
CA GLY A 98 -2.06 15.03 3.93
C GLY A 98 -2.57 16.42 4.24
N TYR A 99 -1.88 17.41 3.68
CA TYR A 99 -2.23 18.81 3.72
C TYR A 99 -2.51 19.33 2.31
N VAL A 100 -3.39 20.32 2.19
CA VAL A 100 -3.66 21.03 0.93
C VAL A 100 -3.74 22.53 1.17
N GLN A 101 -3.03 23.28 0.32
CA GLN A 101 -3.07 24.73 0.27
C GLN A 101 -3.17 25.18 -1.18
N LEU A 102 -4.21 25.94 -1.51
CA LEU A 102 -4.49 26.44 -2.85
C LEU A 102 -4.94 27.91 -2.77
N GLN A 103 -4.64 28.67 -3.82
CA GLN A 103 -5.17 30.02 -4.03
C GLN A 103 -6.43 29.99 -4.90
N SER A 104 -7.16 31.11 -4.91
CA SER A 104 -8.35 31.29 -5.74
C SER A 104 -8.08 30.96 -7.22
N GLY A 105 -9.00 30.21 -7.83
CA GLY A 105 -8.91 29.77 -9.23
C GLY A 105 -8.08 28.50 -9.49
N MET A 106 -7.39 27.97 -8.47
CA MET A 106 -6.62 26.73 -8.57
C MET A 106 -7.47 25.50 -8.20
N THR A 107 -7.00 24.32 -8.59
CA THR A 107 -7.53 23.03 -8.15
C THR A 107 -6.41 22.08 -7.74
N GLY A 108 -6.74 21.07 -6.95
CA GLY A 108 -5.83 19.97 -6.66
C GLY A 108 -6.60 18.70 -6.35
N ASP A 109 -6.00 17.55 -6.66
CA ASP A 109 -6.60 16.25 -6.41
C ASP A 109 -5.63 15.28 -5.74
N GLN A 110 -6.23 14.38 -4.96
CA GLN A 110 -5.59 13.21 -4.37
C GLN A 110 -6.30 11.98 -4.93
N HIS A 111 -5.58 11.18 -5.72
CA HIS A 111 -6.11 9.96 -6.35
C HIS A 111 -5.51 8.71 -5.72
N GLN A 112 -6.37 7.75 -5.39
CA GLN A 112 -6.02 6.40 -4.95
C GLN A 112 -6.65 5.40 -5.91
N ASN A 113 -5.88 4.42 -6.36
CA ASN A 113 -6.37 3.33 -7.20
C ASN A 113 -5.70 2.00 -6.85
N ILE A 114 -6.47 0.91 -6.82
CA ILE A 114 -5.94 -0.47 -6.85
C ILE A 114 -6.45 -1.12 -8.14
N PRO A 115 -5.65 -1.16 -9.22
CA PRO A 115 -6.06 -1.75 -10.48
C PRO A 115 -6.51 -3.21 -10.31
N ARG A 116 -7.58 -3.60 -11.00
CA ARG A 116 -8.21 -4.95 -10.97
C ARG A 116 -8.89 -5.34 -9.65
N ALA A 117 -8.88 -4.50 -8.61
CA ALA A 117 -9.73 -4.67 -7.42
C ALA A 117 -11.12 -4.02 -7.62
N LYS A 118 -12.11 -4.42 -6.82
CA LYS A 118 -13.45 -3.79 -6.82
C LYS A 118 -13.46 -2.55 -5.91
N ARG A 119 -14.23 -1.52 -6.28
CA ARG A 119 -14.43 -0.24 -5.53
C ARG A 119 -13.14 0.55 -5.25
N SER A 120 -12.06 0.26 -5.96
CA SER A 120 -10.71 0.66 -5.59
C SER A 120 -10.27 2.07 -5.99
N ASN A 121 -11.10 2.81 -6.72
CA ASN A 121 -10.75 4.13 -7.27
C ASN A 121 -11.42 5.26 -6.49
N LEU A 122 -10.64 6.09 -5.80
CA LEU A 122 -11.10 7.28 -5.07
C LEU A 122 -10.33 8.52 -5.56
N VAL A 123 -11.04 9.61 -5.90
CA VAL A 123 -10.45 10.92 -6.14
C VAL A 123 -11.03 11.91 -5.13
N THR A 124 -10.17 12.54 -4.34
CA THR A 124 -10.54 13.63 -3.42
C THR A 124 -10.13 14.94 -4.08
N ASN A 125 -11.11 15.80 -4.39
CA ASN A 125 -10.88 17.05 -5.13
C ASN A 125 -10.94 18.27 -4.20
N PHE A 126 -10.10 19.26 -4.47
CA PHE A 126 -10.01 20.54 -3.77
C PHE A 126 -10.07 21.69 -4.78
N PHE A 127 -10.78 22.76 -4.44
CA PHE A 127 -11.13 23.84 -5.38
C PHE A 127 -10.98 25.22 -4.73
N GLY A 128 -10.39 26.16 -5.47
CA GLY A 128 -10.27 27.56 -5.07
C GLY A 128 -9.38 27.74 -3.84
N HIS A 129 -9.64 28.79 -3.06
CA HIS A 129 -8.86 29.05 -1.85
C HIS A 129 -9.23 28.06 -0.73
N VAL A 130 -8.26 27.22 -0.37
CA VAL A 130 -8.36 26.25 0.72
C VAL A 130 -6.99 26.12 1.38
N GLU A 131 -6.96 25.93 2.70
CA GLU A 131 -5.75 25.70 3.48
C GLU A 131 -6.10 24.84 4.69
N LYS A 132 -5.79 23.54 4.65
CA LYS A 132 -6.17 22.56 5.70
C LYS A 132 -5.47 21.21 5.56
N ASP A 133 -5.44 20.48 6.67
CA ASP A 133 -5.27 19.03 6.67
C ASP A 133 -6.49 18.31 6.06
N TYR A 134 -6.28 17.11 5.53
CA TYR A 134 -7.33 16.23 5.05
C TYR A 134 -7.07 14.76 5.42
N LEU A 135 -8.16 13.99 5.49
CA LEU A 135 -8.18 12.54 5.60
C LEU A 135 -9.08 12.00 4.48
N SER A 136 -8.55 11.12 3.63
CA SER A 136 -9.32 10.41 2.61
C SER A 136 -9.31 8.90 2.88
N ARG A 137 -10.51 8.34 3.07
CA ARG A 137 -10.72 6.90 3.29
C ARG A 137 -11.22 6.22 2.03
N SER A 138 -10.52 5.20 1.56
CA SER A 138 -10.99 4.32 0.48
C SER A 138 -11.11 2.87 0.95
N THR A 139 -11.90 2.09 0.21
CA THR A 139 -12.10 0.65 0.47
C THR A 139 -12.12 -0.12 -0.84
N ALA A 140 -11.25 -1.11 -0.98
CA ALA A 140 -11.18 -1.98 -2.13
C ALA A 140 -11.49 -3.44 -1.75
N THR A 141 -11.72 -4.29 -2.75
CA THR A 141 -11.74 -5.74 -2.57
C THR A 141 -10.86 -6.39 -3.64
N VAL A 142 -9.72 -6.92 -3.20
CA VAL A 142 -8.81 -7.73 -4.01
C VAL A 142 -9.43 -9.13 -4.15
N LEU A 143 -9.49 -9.65 -5.37
CA LEU A 143 -10.13 -10.94 -5.63
C LEU A 143 -9.15 -12.10 -5.46
N ALA A 144 -9.64 -13.23 -4.95
CA ALA A 144 -8.88 -14.48 -4.87
C ALA A 144 -8.40 -14.92 -6.26
N GLN A 145 -7.20 -15.48 -6.34
CA GLN A 145 -6.67 -16.09 -7.57
C GLN A 145 -6.78 -17.62 -7.60
N GLY A 146 -7.19 -18.22 -6.48
CA GLY A 146 -7.39 -19.67 -6.32
C GLY A 146 -6.11 -20.38 -5.90
N ASN A 147 -6.19 -21.20 -4.84
CA ASN A 147 -5.06 -21.75 -4.07
C ASN A 147 -4.28 -20.69 -3.26
N PRO A 148 -3.41 -21.09 -2.30
CA PRO A 148 -2.62 -20.16 -1.49
C PRO A 148 -1.54 -19.49 -2.33
N SER A 149 -1.91 -18.40 -2.99
CA SER A 149 -1.01 -17.55 -3.76
C SER A 149 -0.46 -16.42 -2.87
N SER A 150 0.86 -16.24 -2.92
CA SER A 150 1.45 -14.92 -2.67
C SER A 150 1.03 -14.02 -3.83
N THR A 151 0.20 -13.02 -3.55
CA THR A 151 -0.34 -12.08 -4.54
C THR A 151 0.34 -10.73 -4.37
N THR A 152 0.96 -10.21 -5.44
CA THR A 152 1.36 -8.80 -5.48
C THR A 152 0.22 -7.95 -6.04
N VAL A 153 -0.19 -6.96 -5.25
CA VAL A 153 -1.22 -5.97 -5.57
C VAL A 153 -0.54 -4.61 -5.68
N SER A 154 -0.66 -3.95 -6.84
CA SER A 154 -0.19 -2.57 -7.00
C SER A 154 -1.27 -1.59 -6.51
N ILE A 155 -0.88 -0.68 -5.64
CA ILE A 155 -1.66 0.48 -5.20
C ILE A 155 -1.00 1.71 -5.83
N MET A 156 -1.77 2.52 -6.53
CA MET A 156 -1.33 3.78 -7.10
C MET A 156 -1.85 4.92 -6.24
N LEU A 157 -0.94 5.74 -5.75
CA LEU A 157 -1.22 7.04 -5.14
C LEU A 157 -0.74 8.13 -6.10
N GLN A 158 -1.56 9.17 -6.29
CA GLN A 158 -1.16 10.41 -6.94
C GLN A 158 -1.65 11.59 -6.10
N VAL A 159 -0.90 12.68 -6.14
CA VAL A 159 -1.45 14.02 -5.93
C VAL A 159 -1.05 14.96 -7.05
N ALA A 160 -1.92 15.91 -7.38
CA ALA A 160 -1.70 16.92 -8.42
C ALA A 160 -2.21 18.31 -8.01
N VAL A 161 -1.58 19.36 -8.54
CA VAL A 161 -2.03 20.75 -8.45
C VAL A 161 -2.15 21.33 -9.86
N ASP A 162 -3.30 21.92 -10.16
CA ASP A 162 -3.49 22.75 -11.37
C ASP A 162 -3.69 24.21 -10.95
N LYS A 163 -2.85 25.09 -11.51
CA LYS A 163 -2.92 26.55 -11.34
C LYS A 163 -4.04 27.20 -12.16
N GLY A 164 -4.64 26.48 -13.10
CA GLY A 164 -5.66 26.99 -14.01
C GLY A 164 -5.14 28.20 -14.80
N SER A 165 -5.93 29.28 -14.84
CA SER A 165 -5.52 30.55 -15.45
C SER A 165 -4.65 31.43 -14.54
N ASN A 166 -4.44 31.06 -13.28
CA ASN A 166 -3.64 31.82 -12.32
C ASN A 166 -2.15 31.48 -12.47
N LEU A 167 -1.49 32.02 -13.50
CA LEU A 167 -0.10 31.72 -13.83
C LEU A 167 0.92 32.09 -12.74
N THR A 168 0.54 32.91 -11.77
CA THR A 168 1.32 33.27 -10.57
C THR A 168 0.86 32.55 -9.30
N GLY A 169 -0.18 31.72 -9.40
CA GLY A 169 -0.82 31.04 -8.29
C GLY A 169 0.13 30.06 -7.62
N GLN A 170 0.19 30.12 -6.30
CA GLN A 170 0.97 29.18 -5.49
C GLN A 170 0.02 28.20 -4.82
N GLY A 171 0.38 26.92 -4.86
CA GLY A 171 -0.39 25.86 -4.21
C GLY A 171 0.39 24.57 -4.10
N GLN A 172 0.02 23.77 -3.12
CA GLN A 172 0.60 22.47 -2.83
C GLN A 172 -0.44 21.50 -2.30
N ILE A 173 -0.17 20.21 -2.50
CA ILE A 173 -0.89 19.12 -1.87
C ILE A 173 0.12 18.01 -1.52
N THR A 174 -0.05 17.39 -0.35
CA THR A 174 0.84 16.36 0.17
C THR A 174 0.11 15.04 0.39
N ILE A 175 0.85 13.94 0.46
CA ILE A 175 0.44 12.73 1.21
C ILE A 175 1.50 12.51 2.29
N ASP A 176 1.15 12.69 3.55
CA ASP A 176 2.08 12.55 4.67
C ASP A 176 2.10 11.10 5.19
N SER A 177 0.95 10.43 5.14
CA SER A 177 0.82 9.03 5.59
C SER A 177 -0.26 8.26 4.85
N LEU A 178 -0.03 6.95 4.74
CA LEU A 178 -1.03 5.94 4.40
C LEU A 178 -1.06 4.87 5.50
N ASP A 179 -2.19 4.73 6.18
CA ASP A 179 -2.50 3.52 6.95
C ASP A 179 -3.31 2.57 6.06
N LEU A 180 -2.90 1.31 5.98
CA LEU A 180 -3.60 0.26 5.25
C LEU A 180 -3.94 -0.89 6.20
N LYS A 181 -5.17 -1.42 6.08
CA LYS A 181 -5.66 -2.58 6.81
C LYS A 181 -6.30 -3.61 5.87
N LEU A 182 -5.99 -4.88 6.09
CA LEU A 182 -6.64 -6.03 5.47
C LEU A 182 -7.88 -6.46 6.31
N ASN A 183 -8.94 -6.92 5.65
CA ASN A 183 -10.20 -7.32 6.29
C ASN A 183 -11.02 -8.35 5.49
#